data_AF-K2R6I6-F1
#
_entry.id   AF-K2R6I6-F1
#
_cell.length_a   1.000
_cell.length_b   1.000
_cell.length_c   1.000
_cell.angle_alpha   90.00
_cell.angle_beta   90.00
_cell.angle_gamma   90.00
#
_symmetry.space_group_name_H-M   'P 1'
#
loop_
_entity.id
_entity.type
_entity.pdbx_description
1 polymer ?
#
loop_
_entity_poly.entity_id
_entity_poly.type
_entity_poly.pdbx_seq_one_letter_code
_entity_poly.pdbx_strand_id
1 'polypeptide(L)'
;MSSPSILAVLTTLACTALAAPSRPSYGGQGFGFSFRHRQINTTRCPILLDGRVPSNATLASFDTENGIFNPDYVKGNNVTWSQILEEPAGVLPSKFDVPDYKPIEVTINDDSIFQKQYGFRRAGLQFAADSANDTSDSGVVTLHWSVKQDLQKPLNLSHEYLVSSSSLSLSS
;
A
#
# COMPACT_ATOMS: atom_id res chain seq x y z
N MET A 1 51.96 5.97 -13.36
CA MET A 1 50.89 6.10 -12.34
C MET A 1 50.31 7.50 -12.47
N SER A 2 49.20 7.64 -13.19
CA SER A 2 48.55 8.91 -13.47
C SER A 2 47.03 8.73 -13.31
N SER A 3 46.46 9.47 -12.36
CA SER A 3 45.03 9.48 -12.05
C SER A 3 44.17 9.86 -13.24
N PRO A 4 42.94 9.33 -13.38
CA PRO A 4 41.91 10.00 -14.15
C PRO A 4 41.10 10.91 -13.21
N SER A 5 41.20 12.22 -13.45
CA SER A 5 40.21 13.19 -12.95
C SER A 5 38.99 13.12 -13.87
N ILE A 6 37.87 12.60 -13.37
CA ILE A 6 36.58 12.66 -14.07
C ILE A 6 35.76 13.79 -13.44
N LEU A 7 35.62 14.86 -14.21
CA LEU A 7 34.74 15.98 -13.95
C LEU A 7 33.30 15.55 -14.25
N ALA A 8 32.54 15.16 -13.22
CA ALA A 8 31.11 14.90 -13.35
C ALA A 8 30.36 16.25 -13.33
N VAL A 9 29.91 16.69 -14.50
CA VAL A 9 28.99 17.83 -14.65
C VAL A 9 27.62 17.38 -14.15
N LEU A 10 27.23 17.83 -12.97
CA LEU A 10 25.90 17.61 -12.41
C LEU A 10 24.92 18.60 -13.06
N THR A 11 24.19 18.16 -14.09
CA THR A 11 23.04 18.92 -14.60
C THR A 11 21.84 18.69 -13.67
N THR A 12 21.53 19.70 -12.86
CA THR A 12 20.28 19.78 -12.11
C THR A 12 19.11 19.95 -13.07
N LEU A 13 18.33 18.89 -13.28
CA LEU A 13 17.00 19.01 -13.88
C LEU A 13 16.02 19.44 -12.79
N ALA A 14 15.83 20.75 -12.64
CA ALA A 14 14.75 21.29 -11.82
C ALA A 14 13.43 21.13 -12.59
N CYS A 15 12.65 20.10 -12.29
CA CYS A 15 11.24 20.06 -12.69
C CYS A 15 10.45 21.03 -11.80
N THR A 16 10.43 22.31 -12.17
CA THR A 16 9.47 23.27 -11.63
C THR A 16 8.10 23.00 -12.24
N ALA A 17 7.30 22.16 -11.57
CA ALA A 17 5.87 22.16 -11.81
C ALA A 17 5.28 23.45 -11.22
N LEU A 18 5.28 24.53 -12.01
CA LEU A 18 4.41 25.66 -11.72
C LEU A 18 2.97 25.22 -11.99
N ALA A 19 2.28 24.77 -10.94
CA ALA A 19 0.82 24.85 -10.93
C ALA A 19 0.48 26.35 -10.96
N ALA A 20 0.08 26.86 -12.14
CA ALA A 20 -0.36 28.24 -12.26
C ALA A 20 -1.60 28.43 -11.37
N PRO A 21 -1.59 29.35 -10.38
CA PRO A 21 -2.83 29.76 -9.76
C PRO A 21 -3.65 30.50 -10.83
N SER A 22 -4.80 29.95 -11.20
CA SER A 22 -5.77 30.68 -12.00
C SER A 22 -6.13 31.96 -11.25
N ARG A 23 -5.80 33.11 -11.86
CA ARG A 23 -6.14 34.42 -11.30
C ARG A 23 -7.66 34.50 -11.12
N PRO A 24 -8.17 34.86 -9.93
CA PRO A 24 -9.55 35.31 -9.84
C PRO A 24 -9.63 36.66 -10.58
N SER A 25 -10.33 36.67 -11.71
CA SER A 25 -10.73 37.90 -12.37
C SER A 25 -11.73 38.60 -11.44
N TYR A 26 -11.30 39.67 -10.76
CA TYR A 26 -12.19 40.56 -10.03
C TYR A 26 -12.94 41.42 -11.04
N GLY A 27 -14.05 40.88 -11.55
CA GLY A 27 -15.11 41.63 -12.23
C GLY A 27 -16.29 41.79 -11.26
N GLY A 28 -16.61 43.04 -10.91
CA GLY A 28 -17.65 43.36 -9.95
C GLY A 28 -19.08 43.14 -10.47
N GLN A 29 -19.96 42.90 -9.50
CA GLN A 29 -21.42 43.05 -9.46
C GLN A 29 -22.30 41.97 -10.09
N GLY A 30 -23.01 41.27 -9.18
CA GLY A 30 -24.22 40.49 -9.47
C GLY A 30 -24.45 39.42 -8.39
N PHE A 31 -25.42 39.63 -7.49
CA PHE A 31 -25.89 38.61 -6.56
C PHE A 31 -26.60 37.49 -7.34
N GLY A 32 -25.82 36.54 -7.87
CA GLY A 32 -26.30 35.30 -8.46
C GLY A 32 -25.95 34.13 -7.54
N PHE A 33 -26.96 33.36 -7.11
CA PHE A 33 -26.75 32.10 -6.40
C PHE A 33 -25.91 31.17 -7.27
N SER A 34 -24.62 31.04 -6.94
CA SER A 34 -23.72 30.12 -7.61
C SER A 34 -24.05 28.70 -7.18
N PHE A 35 -24.91 28.03 -7.95
CA PHE A 35 -25.05 26.59 -7.84
C PHE A 35 -23.71 25.97 -8.21
N ARG A 36 -22.97 25.49 -7.20
CA ARG A 36 -21.79 24.66 -7.44
C ARG A 36 -22.24 23.44 -8.22
N HIS A 37 -21.95 23.42 -9.52
CA HIS A 37 -22.08 22.23 -10.33
C HIS A 37 -21.17 21.17 -9.70
N ARG A 38 -21.77 20.14 -9.10
CA ARG A 38 -21.03 18.95 -8.68
C ARG A 38 -20.48 18.34 -9.96
N GLN A 39 -19.21 18.58 -10.25
CA GLN A 39 -18.55 17.96 -11.38
C GLN A 39 -18.53 16.46 -11.10
N ILE A 40 -19.40 15.70 -11.77
CA ILE A 40 -19.36 14.24 -11.72
C ILE A 40 -18.12 13.84 -12.49
N ASN A 41 -17.07 13.49 -11.77
CA ASN A 41 -15.86 12.97 -12.36
C ASN A 41 -16.17 11.58 -12.94
N THR A 42 -16.18 11.46 -14.27
CA THR A 42 -16.40 10.20 -14.99
C THR A 42 -15.11 9.40 -15.18
N THR A 43 -14.01 9.82 -14.55
CA THR A 43 -12.73 9.11 -14.57
C THR A 43 -12.93 7.71 -13.98
N ARG A 44 -12.75 6.69 -14.82
CA ARG A 44 -12.69 5.29 -14.38
C ARG A 44 -11.24 4.98 -14.03
N CYS A 45 -10.98 4.72 -12.76
CA CYS A 45 -9.70 4.17 -12.31
C CYS A 45 -9.85 2.64 -12.28
N PRO A 46 -9.31 1.90 -13.27
CA PRO A 46 -9.37 0.44 -13.21
C PRO A 46 -8.57 -0.06 -12.01
N ILE A 47 -9.05 -1.16 -11.40
CA ILE A 47 -8.28 -1.87 -10.38
C ILE A 47 -7.17 -2.62 -11.10
N LEU A 48 -5.91 -2.31 -10.76
CA LEU A 48 -4.74 -2.95 -11.34
C LEU A 48 -4.38 -4.23 -10.58
N LEU A 49 -4.39 -4.16 -9.25
CA LEU A 49 -4.18 -5.27 -8.32
C LEU A 49 -5.29 -5.23 -7.26
N ASP A 50 -5.93 -6.37 -7.00
CA ASP A 50 -7.00 -6.50 -6.00
C ASP A 50 -6.57 -7.45 -4.88
N GLY A 51 -6.33 -6.91 -3.69
CA GLY A 51 -5.98 -7.69 -2.50
C GLY A 51 -7.10 -7.74 -1.46
N ARG A 52 -8.32 -7.35 -1.82
CA ARG A 52 -9.44 -7.49 -0.90
C ARG A 52 -9.73 -8.97 -0.68
N VAL A 53 -9.83 -9.39 0.58
CA VAL A 53 -9.99 -10.79 0.94
C VAL A 53 -11.47 -11.20 0.81
N PRO A 54 -11.83 -12.17 -0.06
CA PRO A 54 -13.20 -12.63 -0.18
C PRO A 54 -13.75 -13.14 1.15
N SER A 55 -15.04 -12.89 1.40
CA SER A 55 -15.73 -13.31 2.62
C SER A 55 -15.65 -14.82 2.88
N ASN A 56 -15.57 -15.64 1.83
CA ASN A 56 -15.43 -17.09 1.89
C ASN A 56 -13.98 -17.61 1.96
N ALA A 57 -12.97 -16.74 1.88
CA ALA A 57 -11.56 -17.16 2.02
C ALA A 57 -11.34 -17.74 3.43
N THR A 58 -10.43 -18.70 3.57
CA THR A 58 -10.06 -19.25 4.88
C THR A 58 -8.61 -18.89 5.18
N LEU A 59 -8.21 -18.86 6.45
CA LEU A 59 -6.81 -18.57 6.79
C LEU A 59 -5.85 -19.57 6.13
N ALA A 60 -6.25 -20.85 6.05
CA ALA A 60 -5.48 -21.89 5.36
C ALA A 60 -5.31 -21.63 3.85
N SER A 61 -6.22 -20.90 3.20
CA SER A 61 -6.05 -20.59 1.77
C SER A 61 -4.90 -19.62 1.51
N PHE A 62 -4.32 -18.98 2.52
CA PHE A 62 -3.13 -18.13 2.37
C PHE A 62 -1.81 -18.92 2.43
N ASP A 63 -1.85 -20.20 2.82
CA ASP A 63 -0.67 -21.07 2.86
C ASP A 63 -0.32 -21.67 1.51
N THR A 64 -1.21 -21.51 0.52
CA THR A 64 -1.04 -21.98 -0.86
C THR A 64 -1.41 -20.87 -1.84
N GLU A 65 -1.10 -21.06 -3.11
CA GLU A 65 -1.51 -20.13 -4.16
C GLU A 65 -3.04 -19.98 -4.20
N ASN A 66 -3.52 -18.74 -4.05
CA ASN A 66 -4.94 -18.40 -4.00
C ASN A 66 -5.36 -17.29 -4.99
N GLY A 67 -4.41 -16.80 -5.79
CA GLY A 67 -4.63 -15.72 -6.76
C GLY A 67 -4.77 -14.32 -6.16
N ILE A 68 -4.69 -14.17 -4.84
CA ILE A 68 -4.81 -12.88 -4.14
C ILE A 68 -3.43 -12.45 -3.63
N PHE A 69 -2.76 -13.31 -2.87
CA PHE A 69 -1.45 -13.05 -2.29
C PHE A 69 -0.48 -14.21 -2.50
N ASN A 70 0.81 -13.89 -2.56
CA ASN A 70 1.88 -14.88 -2.64
C ASN A 70 2.07 -15.58 -1.27
N PRO A 71 1.97 -16.92 -1.21
CA PRO A 71 2.03 -17.66 0.06
C PRO A 71 3.41 -17.65 0.73
N ASP A 72 4.48 -17.31 0.00
CA ASP A 72 5.87 -17.39 0.47
C ASP A 72 6.52 -16.02 0.70
N TYR A 73 5.80 -14.93 0.46
CA TYR A 73 6.38 -13.60 0.58
C TYR A 73 6.52 -13.16 2.04
N VAL A 74 7.70 -12.61 2.36
CA VAL A 74 8.10 -11.96 3.64
C VAL A 74 7.33 -12.42 4.88
N LYS A 75 7.65 -13.62 5.39
CA LYS A 75 7.16 -14.15 6.67
C LYS A 75 8.26 -14.90 7.43
N GLY A 76 8.06 -15.22 8.70
CA GLY A 76 9.06 -15.94 9.49
C GLY A 76 9.42 -17.31 8.87
N ASN A 77 10.66 -17.76 9.05
CA ASN A 77 11.19 -18.94 8.34
C ASN A 77 10.41 -20.26 8.58
N ASN A 78 9.71 -20.38 9.72
CA ASN A 78 9.03 -21.61 10.16
C ASN A 78 7.54 -21.37 10.48
N VAL A 79 6.94 -20.32 9.92
CA VAL A 79 5.53 -19.97 10.17
C VAL A 79 4.73 -19.92 8.88
N THR A 80 3.50 -20.40 8.93
CA THR A 80 2.55 -20.30 7.81
C THR A 80 1.73 -19.02 7.90
N TRP A 81 1.08 -18.61 6.81
CA TRP A 81 0.20 -17.44 6.85
C TRP A 81 -1.02 -17.71 7.72
N SER A 82 -1.54 -18.93 7.76
CA SER A 82 -2.65 -19.29 8.64
C SER A 82 -2.30 -19.19 10.14
N GLN A 83 -1.02 -19.16 10.50
CA GLN A 83 -0.53 -18.95 11.86
C GLN A 83 -0.31 -17.47 12.19
N ILE A 84 -0.09 -16.64 11.18
CA ILE A 84 0.14 -15.19 11.30
C ILE A 84 -1.18 -14.43 11.22
N LEU A 85 -2.09 -14.89 10.36
CA LEU A 85 -3.36 -14.22 10.10
C LEU A 85 -4.43 -14.69 11.07
N GLU A 86 -5.29 -13.77 11.47
CA GLU A 86 -6.49 -14.06 12.27
C GLU A 86 -7.74 -13.46 11.61
N GLU A 87 -8.90 -14.05 11.90
CA GLU A 87 -10.18 -13.44 11.56
C GLU A 87 -10.65 -12.59 12.75
N PRO A 88 -10.68 -11.26 12.62
CA PRO A 88 -10.96 -10.38 13.76
C PRO A 88 -12.45 -10.45 14.12
N ALA A 89 -12.75 -11.12 15.23
CA ALA A 89 -14.12 -11.35 15.68
C ALA A 89 -14.87 -10.03 15.96
N GLY A 90 -16.06 -9.88 15.38
CA GLY A 90 -16.91 -8.71 15.58
C GLY A 90 -16.40 -7.42 14.92
N VAL A 91 -15.37 -7.49 14.07
CA VAL A 91 -14.89 -6.34 13.29
C VAL A 91 -15.60 -6.31 11.95
N LEU A 92 -16.38 -5.25 11.74
CA LEU A 92 -17.00 -4.98 10.44
C LEU A 92 -15.93 -4.58 9.41
N PRO A 93 -16.14 -4.88 8.11
CA PRO A 93 -15.32 -4.33 7.04
C PRO A 93 -15.23 -2.80 7.07
N SER A 94 -14.25 -2.25 6.35
CA SER A 94 -14.13 -0.80 6.21
C SER A 94 -15.43 -0.22 5.64
N LYS A 95 -15.80 1.01 6.03
CA LYS A 95 -16.98 1.69 5.46
C LYS A 95 -16.87 1.92 3.94
N PHE A 96 -15.67 1.73 3.39
CA PHE A 96 -15.36 1.86 1.97
C PHE A 96 -15.28 0.50 1.25
N ASP A 97 -15.44 -0.62 1.97
CA ASP A 97 -15.52 -1.95 1.38
C ASP A 97 -16.96 -2.31 0.97
N VAL A 98 -17.06 -3.25 0.02
CA VAL A 98 -18.32 -3.88 -0.36
C VAL A 98 -18.52 -5.20 0.42
N PRO A 99 -19.76 -5.68 0.61
CA PRO A 99 -20.07 -6.80 1.50
C PRO A 99 -19.41 -8.15 1.14
N ASP A 100 -18.90 -8.29 -0.09
CA ASP A 100 -18.28 -9.54 -0.56
C ASP A 100 -16.90 -9.81 0.04
N TYR A 101 -16.33 -8.84 0.76
CA TYR A 101 -14.98 -8.90 1.34
C TYR A 101 -14.99 -8.77 2.86
N LYS A 102 -13.93 -9.28 3.48
CA LYS A 102 -13.73 -9.23 4.94
C LYS A 102 -12.34 -8.72 5.32
N PRO A 103 -12.19 -8.10 6.50
CA PRO A 103 -10.87 -7.79 7.04
C PRO A 103 -10.15 -9.05 7.50
N ILE A 104 -8.82 -8.98 7.49
CA ILE A 104 -7.93 -9.94 8.14
C ILE A 104 -7.04 -9.17 9.12
N GLU A 105 -6.66 -9.83 10.21
CA GLU A 105 -5.67 -9.32 11.16
C GLU A 105 -4.31 -9.96 10.87
N VAL A 106 -3.24 -9.18 10.98
CA VAL A 106 -1.86 -9.65 10.86
C VAL A 106 -1.20 -9.57 12.23
N THR A 107 -0.86 -10.72 12.80
CA THR A 107 -0.20 -10.81 14.11
C THR A 107 1.31 -10.89 13.94
N ILE A 108 2.03 -9.96 14.56
CA ILE A 108 3.49 -9.96 14.63
C ILE A 108 3.93 -10.37 16.03
N ASN A 109 4.83 -11.35 16.12
CA ASN A 109 5.33 -11.87 17.39
C ASN A 109 6.82 -12.26 17.28
N ASP A 110 7.33 -12.97 18.29
CA ASP A 110 8.73 -13.37 18.36
C ASP A 110 9.16 -14.41 17.31
N ASP A 111 8.21 -15.03 16.60
CA ASP A 111 8.47 -15.96 15.50
C ASP A 111 8.53 -15.26 14.13
N SER A 112 8.14 -13.97 14.05
CA SER A 112 8.12 -13.18 12.81
C SER A 112 9.53 -12.74 12.34
N ILE A 113 10.51 -13.65 12.37
CA ILE A 113 11.90 -13.42 11.93
C ILE A 113 12.06 -13.89 10.48
N PHE A 114 12.09 -12.94 9.56
CA PHE A 114 12.37 -13.21 8.14
C PHE A 114 13.87 -13.34 7.90
N GLN A 115 14.32 -14.40 7.23
CA GLN A 115 15.71 -14.59 6.78
C GLN A 115 16.79 -14.34 7.86
N LYS A 116 16.53 -14.72 9.11
CA LYS A 116 17.44 -14.52 10.26
C LYS A 116 17.79 -13.04 10.54
N GLN A 117 16.93 -12.11 10.12
CA GLN A 117 17.07 -10.68 10.42
C GLN A 117 16.49 -10.37 11.81
N TYR A 118 17.28 -10.61 12.87
CA TYR A 118 16.82 -10.44 14.26
C TYR A 118 16.50 -8.99 14.67
N GLY A 119 16.98 -8.00 13.91
CA GLY A 119 16.70 -6.59 14.17
C GLY A 119 15.27 -6.16 13.83
N PHE A 120 14.50 -7.00 13.13
CA PHE A 120 13.16 -6.67 12.66
C PHE A 120 12.20 -7.84 12.84
N ARG A 121 10.94 -7.51 13.08
CA ARG A 121 9.82 -8.45 12.95
C ARG A 121 9.06 -8.11 11.68
N ARG A 122 8.83 -9.09 10.80
CA ARG A 122 8.26 -8.86 9.46
C ARG A 122 7.18 -9.89 9.13
N ALA A 123 6.03 -9.41 8.71
CA ALA A 123 5.06 -10.14 7.92
C ALA A 123 4.51 -9.18 6.86
N GLY A 124 4.62 -9.55 5.58
CA GLY A 124 4.18 -8.72 4.48
C GLY A 124 3.50 -9.54 3.39
N LEU A 125 2.20 -9.34 3.22
CA LEU A 125 1.46 -9.88 2.09
C LEU A 125 1.84 -9.09 0.83
N GLN A 126 2.20 -9.79 -0.25
CA GLN A 126 2.40 -9.22 -1.58
C GLN A 126 1.34 -9.79 -2.52
N PHE A 127 0.77 -8.94 -3.38
CA PHE A 127 -0.23 -9.37 -4.36
C PHE A 127 0.33 -10.51 -5.22
N ALA A 128 -0.48 -11.53 -5.47
CA ALA A 128 -0.07 -12.67 -6.30
C ALA A 128 0.23 -12.25 -7.75
N ALA A 129 -0.44 -11.20 -8.24
CA ALA A 129 -0.27 -10.65 -9.57
C ALA A 129 0.83 -9.57 -9.68
N ASP A 130 1.54 -9.26 -8.59
CA ASP A 130 2.71 -8.37 -8.62
C ASP A 130 3.84 -9.02 -9.43
N SER A 131 4.26 -8.36 -10.49
CA SER A 131 5.26 -8.85 -11.43
C SER A 131 6.00 -7.69 -12.10
N ALA A 132 7.22 -7.96 -12.59
CA ALA A 132 8.02 -6.95 -13.29
C ALA A 132 7.39 -6.38 -14.58
N ASN A 133 6.26 -6.93 -15.05
CA ASN A 133 5.58 -6.51 -16.28
C ASN A 133 4.15 -6.03 -16.02
N ASP A 134 3.70 -5.96 -14.77
CA ASP A 134 2.37 -5.42 -14.48
C ASP A 134 2.40 -3.88 -14.54
N THR A 135 1.23 -3.26 -14.70
CA THR A 135 1.14 -1.80 -14.89
C THR A 135 1.00 -1.02 -13.59
N SER A 136 1.08 -1.68 -12.43
CA SER A 136 0.87 -1.07 -11.11
C SER A 136 2.04 -0.20 -10.65
N ASP A 137 3.18 -0.26 -11.33
CA ASP A 137 4.35 0.60 -11.09
C ASP A 137 4.48 1.76 -12.09
N SER A 138 3.55 1.86 -13.04
CA SER A 138 3.67 2.72 -14.21
C SER A 138 2.73 3.91 -14.15
N GLY A 139 3.28 5.12 -14.19
CA GLY A 139 2.52 6.37 -14.19
C GLY A 139 1.98 6.75 -12.80
N VAL A 140 0.75 7.27 -12.74
CA VAL A 140 0.10 7.68 -11.49
C VAL A 140 -0.89 6.60 -11.07
N VAL A 141 -0.52 5.87 -10.03
CA VAL A 141 -1.34 4.82 -9.41
C VAL A 141 -1.73 5.22 -7.98
N THR A 142 -2.81 4.62 -7.46
CA THR A 142 -3.25 4.86 -6.08
C THR A 142 -3.38 3.53 -5.36
N LEU A 143 -2.62 3.37 -4.27
CA LEU A 143 -2.78 2.24 -3.37
C LEU A 143 -3.85 2.57 -2.32
N HIS A 144 -4.92 1.77 -2.33
CA HIS A 144 -5.98 1.84 -1.32
C HIS A 144 -5.80 0.73 -0.29
N TRP A 145 -5.76 1.11 0.98
CA TRP A 145 -5.79 0.18 2.09
C TRP A 145 -6.48 0.83 3.30
N SER A 146 -7.04 0.01 4.18
CA SER A 146 -7.63 0.44 5.44
C SER A 146 -6.97 -0.34 6.57
N VAL A 147 -6.73 0.31 7.69
CA VAL A 147 -6.10 -0.32 8.86
C VAL A 147 -6.80 0.10 10.14
N LYS A 148 -6.85 -0.83 11.09
CA LYS A 148 -7.37 -0.61 12.42
C LYS A 148 -6.52 -1.43 13.38
N GLN A 149 -6.11 -0.83 14.49
CA GLN A 149 -5.46 -1.57 15.57
C GLN A 149 -6.48 -2.39 16.35
N ASP A 150 -6.10 -3.61 16.73
CA ASP A 150 -6.80 -4.34 17.77
C ASP A 150 -6.49 -3.72 19.13
N LEU A 151 -7.55 -3.44 19.90
CA LEU A 151 -7.44 -2.86 21.24
C LEU A 151 -7.06 -3.92 22.29
N GLN A 152 -7.26 -5.21 22.01
CA GLN A 152 -6.83 -6.30 22.90
C GLN A 152 -5.37 -6.69 22.67
N LYS A 153 -4.85 -6.47 21.46
CA LYS A 153 -3.45 -6.68 21.06
C LYS A 153 -2.83 -5.41 20.46
N PRO A 154 -2.71 -4.31 21.25
CA PRO A 154 -2.21 -3.04 20.74
C PRO A 154 -0.73 -3.13 20.35
N LEU A 155 -0.32 -2.32 19.37
CA LEU A 155 1.10 -2.18 19.02
C LEU A 155 1.88 -1.57 20.20
N ASN A 156 3.12 -2.03 20.39
CA ASN A 156 4.01 -1.49 21.39
C ASN A 156 4.68 -0.19 20.88
N LEU A 157 4.16 0.96 21.30
CA LEU A 157 4.56 2.28 20.80
C LEU A 157 5.99 2.73 21.19
N SER A 158 6.77 1.91 21.91
CA SER A 158 8.21 2.14 22.07
C SER A 158 9.02 1.74 20.82
N HIS A 159 8.38 1.07 19.86
CA HIS A 159 8.99 0.62 18.61
C HIS A 159 8.42 1.38 17.40
N GLU A 160 9.24 1.49 16.37
CA GLU A 160 8.82 1.97 15.05
C GLU A 160 8.13 0.85 14.26
N TYR A 161 7.06 1.20 13.56
CA TYR A 161 6.33 0.30 12.67
C TYR A 161 6.24 0.89 11.28
N LEU A 162 6.70 0.14 10.28
CA LEU A 162 6.53 0.47 8.87
C LEU A 162 5.37 -0.36 8.33
N VAL A 163 4.29 0.31 7.90
CA VAL A 163 3.08 -0.32 7.36
C VAL A 163 2.87 0.15 5.93
N SER A 164 2.47 -0.75 5.03
CA SER A 164 2.24 -0.46 3.60
C SER A 164 3.47 0.11 2.89
N SER A 165 4.63 -0.54 3.05
CA SER A 165 5.89 -0.12 2.41
C SER A 165 6.05 -0.73 1.02
N SER A 166 6.40 0.09 0.03
CA SER A 166 6.92 -0.37 -1.26
C SER A 166 8.41 -0.66 -1.16
N SER A 167 8.88 -1.79 -1.69
CA SER A 167 10.32 -2.08 -1.78
C SER A 167 10.92 -1.32 -2.96
N LEU A 168 11.59 -0.19 -2.69
CA LEU A 168 12.38 0.51 -3.71
C LEU A 168 13.71 -0.23 -3.88
N SER A 169 13.82 -1.05 -4.92
CA SER A 169 15.11 -1.60 -5.34
C SER A 169 15.89 -0.53 -6.11
N LEU A 170 16.84 0.12 -5.45
CA LEU A 170 17.87 0.91 -6.14
C LEU A 170 18.88 -0.07 -6.75
N SER A 171 18.77 -0.32 -8.06
CA SER A 171 19.85 -0.98 -8.80
C SER A 171 21.02 0.00 -8.95
N SER A 172 22.14 -0.32 -8.33
CA SER A 172 23.46 0.33 -8.51
C SER A 172 24.09 -0.02 -9.85
#